data_AF-A0A6M8T2A4-F1
#
_entry.id   AF-A0A6M8T2A4-F1
#
_cell.length_a   1.000
_cell.length_b   1.000
_cell.length_c   1.000
_cell.angle_alpha   90.00
_cell.angle_beta   90.00
_cell.angle_gamma   90.00
#
_symmetry.space_group_name_H-M   'P 1'
#
loop_
_entity.id
_entity.type
_entity.pdbx_description
1 polymer ?
#
loop_
_entity_poly.entity_id
_entity_poly.type
_entity_poly.pdbx_seq_one_letter_code
_entity_poly.pdbx_strand_id
1 'polypeptide(L)'
;MKLLLVLLVFLLNGCYLANGSPSESNYWIKEGRKISYTDRKKCKDEVHNTFDERFFYLLNKFNNDYLNLRKNVEEYKEFETYLEKESLLISQCYYNLGYRFKAPLYWCLAQDGDNTRICTENMKYRN
;
A
#
# COMPACT_ATOMS: atom_id res chain seq x y z
N MET A 1 3.21 -42.38 -8.87
CA MET A 1 3.34 -41.65 -7.58
C MET A 1 4.28 -40.45 -7.64
N LYS A 2 5.52 -40.55 -8.16
CA LYS A 2 6.45 -39.39 -8.24
C LYS A 2 5.94 -38.23 -9.10
N LEU A 3 5.29 -38.50 -10.23
CA LEU A 3 4.74 -37.46 -11.13
C LEU A 3 3.59 -36.67 -10.50
N LEU A 4 2.76 -37.32 -9.68
CA LEU A 4 1.65 -36.72 -8.93
C LEU A 4 2.15 -35.76 -7.84
N LEU A 5 3.26 -36.11 -7.18
CA LEU A 5 3.93 -35.23 -6.20
C LEU A 5 4.49 -33.96 -6.87
N VAL A 6 5.07 -34.09 -8.06
CA VAL A 6 5.59 -32.92 -8.81
C VAL A 6 4.44 -31.99 -9.22
N LEU A 7 3.34 -32.53 -9.75
CA LEU A 7 2.15 -31.75 -10.10
C LEU A 7 1.52 -31.06 -8.88
N LEU A 8 1.51 -31.72 -7.71
CA LEU A 8 0.98 -31.13 -6.48
C LEU A 8 1.81 -29.92 -6.02
N VAL A 9 3.15 -29.97 -6.14
CA VAL A 9 4.03 -28.83 -5.79
C VAL A 9 3.79 -27.64 -6.72
N PHE A 10 3.60 -27.85 -8.03
CA PHE A 10 3.29 -26.76 -8.96
C PHE A 10 1.88 -26.16 -8.70
N LEU A 11 0.89 -26.99 -8.38
CA LEU A 11 -0.47 -26.52 -8.06
C LEU A 11 -0.53 -25.76 -6.73
N LEU A 12 0.23 -26.17 -5.71
CA LEU A 12 0.28 -25.48 -4.41
C LEU A 12 0.98 -24.12 -4.49
N ASN A 13 1.97 -23.95 -5.37
CA ASN A 13 2.61 -22.66 -5.61
C ASN A 13 1.73 -21.70 -6.44
N GLY A 14 0.76 -22.22 -7.20
CA GLY A 14 -0.18 -21.41 -7.99
C GLY A 14 -1.16 -20.59 -7.14
N CYS A 15 -1.46 -21.03 -5.91
CA CYS A 15 -2.41 -20.31 -5.03
C CYS A 15 -1.88 -18.96 -4.50
N TYR A 16 -0.57 -18.70 -4.57
CA TYR A 16 -0.01 -17.39 -4.18
C TYR A 16 -0.37 -16.29 -5.18
N LEU A 17 -0.53 -16.64 -6.46
CA LEU A 17 -0.77 -15.69 -7.55
C LEU A 17 -2.23 -15.21 -7.63
N ALA A 18 -3.18 -15.95 -7.05
CA ALA A 18 -4.61 -15.60 -7.13
C ALA A 18 -5.05 -14.56 -6.08
N ASN A 19 -4.31 -14.41 -4.98
CA ASN A 19 -4.70 -13.55 -3.85
C ASN A 19 -4.03 -12.16 -3.86
N GLY A 20 -3.26 -11.86 -4.89
CA GLY A 20 -2.45 -10.65 -4.96
C GLY A 20 -1.36 -10.59 -3.88
N SER A 21 -0.46 -9.65 -4.05
CA SER A 21 0.61 -9.39 -3.12
C SER A 21 0.07 -8.85 -1.78
N PRO A 22 0.68 -9.21 -0.63
CA PRO A 22 0.25 -8.67 0.66
C PRO A 22 0.33 -7.14 0.70
N SER A 23 -0.52 -6.49 1.51
CA SER A 23 -0.46 -5.04 1.73
C SER A 23 0.95 -4.58 2.16
N GLU A 24 1.38 -3.42 1.66
CA GLU A 24 2.64 -2.75 2.04
C GLU A 24 2.80 -2.58 3.56
N SER A 25 1.69 -2.43 4.30
CA SER A 25 1.67 -2.28 5.75
C SER A 25 2.30 -3.47 6.48
N ASN A 26 2.28 -4.65 5.87
CA ASN A 26 2.95 -5.84 6.41
C ASN A 26 4.47 -5.72 6.47
N TYR A 27 5.05 -4.77 5.76
CA TYR A 27 6.50 -4.60 5.64
C TYR A 27 7.03 -3.40 6.42
N TRP A 28 6.17 -2.66 7.12
CA TRP A 28 6.58 -1.66 8.11
C TRP A 28 6.81 -2.35 9.46
N ILE A 29 8.07 -2.51 9.84
CA ILE A 29 8.51 -3.32 10.99
C ILE A 29 9.16 -2.47 12.07
N LYS A 30 8.74 -2.66 13.33
CA LYS A 30 9.37 -2.13 14.54
C LYS A 30 9.51 -3.27 15.54
N GLU A 31 10.74 -3.51 16.02
CA GLU A 31 11.03 -4.58 16.99
C GLU A 31 10.52 -5.97 16.55
N GLY A 32 10.66 -6.27 15.25
CA GLY A 32 10.20 -7.53 14.66
C GLY A 32 8.68 -7.66 14.47
N ARG A 33 7.91 -6.63 14.81
CA ARG A 33 6.44 -6.61 14.67
C ARG A 33 6.00 -5.70 13.54
N LYS A 34 4.96 -6.12 12.83
CA LYS A 34 4.28 -5.32 11.81
C LYS A 34 3.59 -4.12 12.44
N ILE A 35 3.42 -3.05 11.68
CA ILE A 35 2.70 -1.86 12.13
C ILE A 35 1.29 -2.19 12.61
N SER A 36 0.97 -1.70 13.81
CA SER A 36 -0.32 -1.90 14.46
C SER A 36 -1.43 -1.12 13.76
N TYR A 37 -2.68 -1.57 13.91
CA TYR A 37 -3.83 -0.79 13.43
C TYR A 37 -3.89 0.60 14.07
N THR A 38 -3.62 0.69 15.37
CA THR A 38 -3.62 1.96 16.12
C THR A 38 -2.64 2.96 15.55
N ASP A 39 -1.40 2.53 15.25
CA ASP A 39 -0.38 3.41 14.66
C ASP A 39 -0.74 3.81 13.23
N ARG A 40 -1.28 2.89 12.42
CA ARG A 40 -1.78 3.22 11.08
C ARG A 40 -2.88 4.27 11.12
N LYS A 41 -3.87 4.08 12.00
CA LYS A 41 -4.97 5.03 12.17
C LYS A 41 -4.44 6.38 12.65
N LYS A 42 -3.55 6.40 13.64
CA LYS A 42 -2.92 7.63 14.13
C LYS A 42 -2.25 8.40 12.99
N CYS A 43 -1.38 7.76 12.22
CA CYS A 43 -0.70 8.44 11.10
C CYS A 43 -1.67 8.89 10.02
N LYS A 44 -2.69 8.10 9.70
CA LYS A 44 -3.73 8.49 8.74
C LYS A 44 -4.48 9.74 9.22
N ASP A 45 -4.93 9.75 10.46
CA ASP A 45 -5.64 10.89 11.06
C ASP A 45 -4.74 12.14 11.10
N GLU A 46 -3.47 12.00 11.50
CA GLU A 46 -2.49 13.10 11.51
C GLU A 46 -2.27 13.67 10.11
N VAL A 47 -2.11 12.83 9.09
CA VAL A 47 -1.92 13.26 7.70
C VAL A 47 -3.18 13.91 7.14
N HIS A 48 -4.36 13.34 7.41
CA HIS A 48 -5.64 13.88 6.96
C HIS A 48 -5.90 15.28 7.52
N ASN A 49 -5.47 15.57 8.75
CA ASN A 49 -5.56 16.91 9.33
C ASN A 49 -4.71 17.97 8.59
N THR A 50 -3.80 17.55 7.70
CA THR A 50 -3.00 18.48 6.87
C THR A 50 -3.62 18.76 5.51
N PHE A 51 -4.67 18.03 5.13
CA PHE A 51 -5.37 18.23 3.87
C PHE A 51 -6.55 19.18 4.02
N ASP A 52 -6.94 19.77 2.89
CA ASP A 52 -8.04 20.71 2.79
C ASP A 52 -9.38 20.02 2.50
N GLU A 53 -10.45 20.80 2.47
CA GLU A 53 -11.79 20.32 2.14
C GLU A 53 -11.88 19.70 0.74
N ARG A 54 -11.00 20.11 -0.19
CA ARG A 54 -10.96 19.58 -1.56
C ARG A 54 -10.57 18.11 -1.58
N PHE A 55 -9.56 17.72 -0.79
CA PHE A 55 -9.23 16.31 -0.60
C PHE A 55 -10.44 15.51 -0.09
N PHE A 56 -11.11 15.99 0.95
CA PHE A 56 -12.24 15.27 1.56
C PHE A 56 -13.44 15.16 0.61
N TYR A 57 -13.68 16.18 -0.22
CA TYR A 57 -14.67 16.13 -1.28
C TYR A 57 -14.37 14.99 -2.29
N LEU A 58 -13.13 14.91 -2.77
CA LEU A 58 -12.71 13.88 -3.72
C LEU A 58 -12.70 12.48 -3.09
N LEU A 59 -12.26 12.37 -1.83
CA LEU A 59 -12.32 11.13 -1.06
C LEU A 59 -13.76 10.63 -0.87
N ASN A 60 -14.70 11.54 -0.58
CA ASN A 60 -16.11 11.20 -0.49
C ASN A 60 -16.67 10.70 -1.84
N LYS A 61 -16.32 11.35 -2.95
CA LYS A 61 -16.65 10.87 -4.29
C LYS A 61 -16.02 9.51 -4.58
N PHE A 62 -14.77 9.27 -4.20
CA PHE A 62 -14.14 7.97 -4.39
C PHE A 62 -14.89 6.86 -3.65
N ASN A 63 -15.29 7.10 -2.39
CA ASN A 63 -15.95 6.11 -1.56
C ASN A 63 -17.42 5.84 -1.98
N ASN A 64 -18.13 6.86 -2.45
CA ASN A 64 -19.57 6.80 -2.66
C ASN A 64 -20.01 6.91 -4.12
N ASP A 65 -19.14 7.38 -5.02
CA ASP A 65 -19.44 7.66 -6.42
C ASP A 65 -18.22 7.49 -7.36
N TYR A 66 -17.49 6.38 -7.15
CA TYR A 66 -16.24 6.08 -7.86
C TYR A 66 -16.37 6.17 -9.39
N LEU A 67 -17.47 5.67 -9.96
CA LEU A 67 -17.65 5.64 -11.41
C LEU A 67 -17.75 7.06 -12.00
N ASN A 68 -18.39 8.00 -11.32
CA ASN A 68 -18.45 9.37 -11.79
C ASN A 68 -17.12 10.10 -11.57
N LEU A 69 -16.43 9.85 -10.44
CA LEU A 69 -15.08 10.36 -10.24
C LEU A 69 -14.14 9.91 -11.37
N ARG A 70 -14.16 8.61 -11.71
CA ARG A 70 -13.30 8.04 -12.77
C ARG A 70 -13.63 8.57 -14.17
N LYS A 71 -14.89 8.91 -14.45
CA LYS A 71 -15.28 9.55 -15.71
C LYS A 71 -14.77 10.99 -15.80
N ASN A 72 -14.66 11.69 -14.67
CA ASN A 72 -14.06 13.01 -14.60
C ASN A 72 -12.53 12.91 -14.48
N VAL A 73 -11.86 12.84 -15.64
CA VAL A 73 -10.40 12.61 -15.71
C VAL A 73 -9.59 13.65 -14.94
N GLU A 74 -10.05 14.91 -14.87
CA GLU A 74 -9.35 15.97 -14.14
C GLU A 74 -9.42 15.75 -12.63
N GLU A 75 -10.63 15.56 -12.08
CA GLU A 75 -10.81 15.28 -10.65
C GLU A 75 -10.15 13.97 -10.23
N TYR A 76 -10.17 12.97 -11.10
CA TYR A 76 -9.51 11.70 -10.82
C TYR A 76 -8.00 11.85 -10.70
N LYS A 77 -7.35 12.58 -11.63
CA LYS A 77 -5.91 12.86 -11.57
C LYS A 77 -5.54 13.73 -10.38
N GLU A 78 -6.37 14.72 -10.07
CA GLU A 78 -6.20 15.54 -8.86
C GLU A 78 -6.23 14.67 -7.61
N PHE A 79 -7.19 13.74 -7.53
CA PHE A 79 -7.28 12.81 -6.42
C PHE A 79 -6.09 11.86 -6.34
N GLU A 80 -5.59 11.33 -7.46
CA GLU A 80 -4.36 10.52 -7.50
C GLU A 80 -3.16 11.29 -6.93
N THR A 81 -3.04 12.58 -7.25
CA THR A 81 -1.97 13.44 -6.70
C THR A 81 -2.10 13.60 -5.17
N TYR A 82 -3.32 13.72 -4.65
CA TYR A 82 -3.56 13.73 -3.21
C TYR A 82 -3.17 12.39 -2.56
N LEU A 83 -3.52 11.26 -3.16
CA LEU A 83 -3.20 9.93 -2.66
C LEU A 83 -1.68 9.65 -2.65
N GLU A 84 -0.95 10.11 -3.67
CA GLU A 84 0.51 10.05 -3.69
C GLU A 84 1.12 10.84 -2.53
N LYS A 85 0.66 12.08 -2.32
CA LYS A 85 1.10 12.91 -1.19
C LYS A 85 0.74 12.29 0.16
N GLU A 86 -0.47 11.73 0.29
CA GLU A 86 -0.94 11.03 1.49
C GLU A 86 0.01 9.87 1.82
N SER A 87 0.30 9.00 0.85
CA SER A 87 1.18 7.84 1.02
C SER A 87 2.59 8.22 1.50
N LEU A 88 3.17 9.27 0.92
CA LEU A 88 4.49 9.76 1.31
C LEU A 88 4.52 10.28 2.75
N LEU A 89 3.50 11.04 3.15
CA LEU A 89 3.38 11.58 4.51
C LEU A 89 3.11 10.49 5.55
N ILE A 90 2.26 9.51 5.22
CA ILE A 90 1.99 8.35 6.07
C ILE A 90 3.28 7.56 6.29
N SER A 91 4.05 7.31 5.23
CA SER A 91 5.32 6.58 5.31
C SER A 91 6.35 7.31 6.19
N GLN A 92 6.42 8.65 6.08
CA GLN A 92 7.25 9.46 6.98
C GLN A 92 6.77 9.35 8.44
N CYS A 93 5.46 9.37 8.68
CA CYS A 93 4.91 9.18 10.03
C CYS A 93 5.27 7.80 10.61
N TYR A 94 5.16 6.73 9.83
CA TYR A 94 5.59 5.39 10.25
C TYR A 94 7.07 5.37 10.62
N TYR A 95 7.92 5.97 9.80
CA TYR A 95 9.34 6.09 10.09
C TYR A 95 9.62 6.85 11.39
N ASN A 96 8.91 7.97 11.62
CA ASN A 96 9.02 8.78 12.84
C ASN A 96 8.58 8.01 14.11
N LEU A 97 7.62 7.09 13.99
CA LEU A 97 7.22 6.18 15.07
C LEU A 97 8.24 5.06 15.34
N GLY A 98 9.31 4.98 14.56
CA GLY A 98 10.39 4.00 14.69
C GLY A 98 10.22 2.76 13.82
N TYR A 99 9.26 2.74 12.89
CA TYR A 99 9.16 1.64 11.93
C TYR A 99 10.22 1.77 10.82
N ARG A 100 10.56 0.63 10.22
CA ARG A 100 11.41 0.56 9.02
C ARG A 100 10.72 -0.23 7.94
N PHE A 101 10.86 0.22 6.70
CA PHE A 101 10.30 -0.48 5.56
C PHE A 101 11.22 -1.64 5.15
N LYS A 102 10.75 -2.87 5.36
CA LYS A 102 11.50 -4.12 5.19
C LYS A 102 10.83 -5.05 4.18
N ALA A 103 10.37 -4.51 3.05
CA ALA A 103 9.80 -5.32 1.98
C ALA A 103 10.87 -6.20 1.31
N PRO A 104 10.57 -7.48 1.05
CA PRO A 104 11.47 -8.36 0.31
C PRO A 104 11.41 -8.06 -1.19
N LEU A 105 12.50 -8.36 -1.92
CA LEU A 105 12.62 -8.04 -3.34
C LEU A 105 11.51 -8.68 -4.18
N TYR A 106 11.10 -9.91 -3.89
CA TYR A 106 10.01 -10.57 -4.63
C TYR A 106 8.69 -9.80 -4.55
N TRP A 107 8.43 -9.12 -3.42
CA TRP A 107 7.22 -8.31 -3.25
C TRP A 107 7.32 -7.04 -4.08
N CYS A 108 8.47 -6.37 -4.05
CA CYS A 108 8.74 -5.17 -4.86
C CYS A 108 8.61 -5.41 -6.37
N LEU A 109 8.85 -6.65 -6.83
CA LEU A 109 8.82 -7.02 -8.25
C LEU A 109 7.49 -7.64 -8.70
N ALA A 110 6.54 -7.83 -7.78
CA ALA A 110 5.23 -8.37 -8.13
C ALA A 110 4.50 -7.43 -9.10
N GLN A 111 3.84 -8.01 -10.11
CA GLN A 111 3.19 -7.28 -11.22
C GLN A 111 1.69 -7.02 -10.98
N ASP A 112 1.24 -7.16 -9.74
CA ASP A 112 -0.17 -7.14 -9.35
C ASP A 112 -0.60 -5.83 -8.66
N GLY A 113 0.17 -4.75 -8.86
CA GLY A 113 -0.14 -3.42 -8.34
C GLY A 113 1.08 -2.48 -8.37
N ASP A 114 1.07 -1.49 -7.47
CA ASP A 114 2.07 -0.42 -7.40
C ASP A 114 3.32 -0.77 -6.57
N ASN A 115 3.56 -2.05 -6.29
CA ASN A 115 4.59 -2.49 -5.34
C ASN A 115 5.99 -1.98 -5.69
N THR A 116 6.33 -1.94 -6.97
CA THR A 116 7.62 -1.40 -7.43
C THR A 116 7.78 0.08 -7.07
N ARG A 117 6.72 0.87 -7.26
CA ARG A 117 6.70 2.30 -6.92
C ARG A 117 6.82 2.48 -5.41
N ILE A 118 5.96 1.81 -4.65
CA ILE A 118 5.96 1.84 -3.17
C ILE A 118 7.34 1.47 -2.62
N CYS A 119 7.95 0.40 -3.14
CA CYS A 119 9.29 0.02 -2.71
C CYS A 119 10.29 1.12 -2.98
N THR A 120 10.30 1.67 -4.20
CA THR A 120 11.22 2.72 -4.61
C THR A 120 11.11 3.95 -3.71
N GLU A 121 9.89 4.40 -3.42
CA GLU A 121 9.62 5.55 -2.55
C GLU A 121 10.09 5.32 -1.10
N ASN A 122 9.92 4.09 -0.60
CA ASN A 122 10.15 3.75 0.80
C ASN A 122 11.52 3.10 1.09
N MET A 123 12.35 2.85 0.07
CA MET A 123 13.72 2.34 0.25
C MET A 123 14.55 3.20 1.20
N LYS A 124 14.31 4.52 1.22
CA LYS A 124 14.98 5.46 2.13
C LYS A 124 14.70 5.22 3.61
N TYR A 125 13.60 4.54 3.95
CA TYR A 125 13.21 4.21 5.32
C TYR A 125 13.62 2.79 5.74
N ARG A 126 14.52 2.15 4.98
CA ARG A 126 14.94 0.77 5.25
C ARG A 126 15.84 0.65 6.48
N ASN A 127 16.61 1.69 6.82
CA ASN A 127 17.61 1.67 7.90
C ASN A 127 17.31 2.75 8.95
#